data_AF-A0A947JII1-F1
#
_entry.id   AF-A0A947JII1-F1
#
_cell.length_a   1.000
_cell.length_b   1.000
_cell.length_c   1.000
_cell.angle_alpha   90.00
_cell.angle_beta   90.00
_cell.angle_gamma   90.00
#
_symmetry.space_group_name_H-M   'P 1'
#
loop_
_entity.id
_entity.type
_entity.pdbx_description
1 polymer ?
#
loop_
_entity_poly.entity_id
_entity_poly.type
_entity_poly.pdbx_seq_one_letter_code
_entity_poly.pdbx_strand_id
1 'polypeptide(L)'
;MKDTHFITIRRIASIIAILLVVFISAPPYHKAQAANLTSISDTLSTLVSSADANHTIYFVTPTGVESSTDTITIDFTDFTTTSVVFGDIDLAEDNDANCDGSWTEKTLAGSAAAGTWGALITSDILTLTPPTDASSGEIDAGYCVQVEIGTHAAGPGTNQINNPGDTNAHTIEIAGNFGDDGKYSLDFVADDSVNVTSTVDPSITFAISDTAIGFGTLVSANARWATADALGAASDSAAAHTISIGTNATDGYIVTYYGATLTSGSDTIDVAGLTDNADGNPGTEEFAMGFSTDGDTTIPAGYDHNATPASRDWTFVASTLTTIASETVPTATETISAFYLGNIAANTEAGVYSTNITYIATATF
;
A
#
# COMPACT_ATOMS: atom_id res chain seq x y z
N MET A 1 15.24 64.56 -84.94
CA MET A 1 15.66 63.21 -84.50
C MET A 1 16.13 63.17 -83.04
N LYS A 2 15.74 64.12 -82.18
CA LYS A 2 16.09 64.17 -80.73
C LYS A 2 14.91 63.84 -79.80
N ASP A 3 13.67 63.97 -80.26
CA ASP A 3 12.48 63.82 -79.40
C ASP A 3 12.00 62.36 -79.23
N THR A 4 12.29 61.47 -80.18
CA THR A 4 11.91 60.05 -80.09
C THR A 4 12.72 59.27 -79.06
N HIS A 5 13.98 59.64 -78.81
CA HIS A 5 14.85 59.03 -77.80
C HIS A 5 14.46 59.42 -76.37
N PHE A 6 13.99 60.66 -76.15
CA PHE A 6 13.56 61.13 -74.82
C PHE A 6 12.27 60.44 -74.34
N ILE A 7 11.37 60.10 -75.27
CA ILE A 7 10.10 59.41 -74.96
C ILE A 7 10.35 57.93 -74.62
N THR A 8 11.32 57.28 -75.27
CA THR A 8 11.68 55.87 -74.96
C THR A 8 12.42 55.76 -73.62
N ILE A 9 13.34 56.68 -73.30
CA ILE A 9 14.04 56.69 -72.01
C ILE A 9 13.08 56.97 -70.85
N ARG A 10 12.11 57.88 -71.00
CA ARG A 10 11.07 58.13 -69.98
C ARG A 10 10.18 56.92 -69.72
N ARG A 11 9.80 56.16 -70.77
CA ARG A 11 9.00 54.94 -70.63
C ARG A 11 9.76 53.81 -69.96
N ILE A 12 11.05 53.64 -70.26
CA ILE A 12 11.91 52.65 -69.62
C ILE A 12 12.15 53.00 -68.15
N ALA A 13 12.40 54.28 -67.83
CA ALA A 13 12.59 54.74 -66.45
C ALA A 13 11.32 54.56 -65.59
N SER A 14 10.12 54.81 -66.14
CA SER A 14 8.85 54.56 -65.43
C SER A 14 8.57 53.08 -65.21
N ILE A 15 8.91 52.20 -66.15
CA ILE A 15 8.75 50.74 -65.97
C ILE A 15 9.70 50.21 -64.90
N ILE A 16 10.95 50.68 -64.88
CA ILE A 16 11.93 50.31 -63.84
C ILE A 16 11.50 50.82 -62.46
N ALA A 17 10.97 52.05 -62.37
CA ALA A 17 10.47 52.60 -61.12
C ALA A 17 9.25 51.83 -60.58
N ILE A 18 8.34 51.40 -61.46
CA ILE A 18 7.17 50.58 -61.07
C ILE A 18 7.61 49.18 -60.62
N LEU A 19 8.57 48.55 -61.31
CA LEU A 19 9.13 47.26 -60.89
C LEU A 19 9.84 47.33 -59.53
N LEU A 20 10.55 48.42 -59.26
CA LEU A 20 11.19 48.67 -57.95
C LEU A 20 10.17 48.91 -56.83
N VAL A 21 9.09 49.64 -57.10
CA VAL A 21 8.01 49.85 -56.12
C VAL A 21 7.28 48.54 -55.83
N VAL A 22 7.04 47.70 -56.84
CA VAL A 22 6.43 46.36 -56.65
C VAL A 22 7.35 45.40 -55.89
N PHE A 23 8.67 45.50 -56.05
CA PHE A 23 9.64 44.70 -55.29
C PHE A 23 9.80 45.14 -53.83
N ILE A 24 9.60 46.44 -53.54
CA ILE A 24 9.67 47.00 -52.18
C ILE A 24 8.31 46.89 -51.47
N SER A 25 7.20 46.83 -52.20
CA SER A 25 5.85 46.63 -51.64
C SER A 25 5.41 45.16 -51.57
N ALA A 26 6.26 44.21 -51.98
CA ALA A 26 6.01 42.81 -51.69
C ALA A 26 6.13 42.61 -50.17
N PRO A 27 5.10 42.08 -49.49
CA PRO A 27 5.21 41.77 -48.06
C PRO A 27 6.42 40.86 -47.84
N PRO A 28 7.14 41.01 -46.71
CA PRO A 28 8.30 40.19 -46.42
C PRO A 28 7.93 38.70 -46.57
N TYR A 29 8.63 38.02 -47.48
CA TYR A 29 8.60 36.56 -47.59
C TYR A 29 9.27 36.01 -46.33
N HIS A 30 8.51 35.84 -45.26
CA HIS A 30 8.92 34.98 -44.15
C HIS A 30 8.83 33.54 -44.68
N LYS A 31 9.98 32.94 -45.00
CA LYS A 31 10.02 31.48 -45.07
C LYS A 31 9.67 30.99 -43.66
N ALA A 32 8.68 30.11 -43.55
CA ALA A 32 8.48 29.32 -42.34
C ALA A 32 9.84 28.68 -42.00
N GLN A 33 10.39 29.03 -40.84
CA GLN A 33 11.62 28.41 -40.36
C GLN A 33 11.18 27.15 -39.65
N ALA A 34 11.42 26.00 -40.25
CA ALA A 34 11.33 24.73 -39.56
C ALA A 34 12.61 24.56 -38.73
N ALA A 35 12.48 24.30 -37.43
CA ALA A 35 13.58 23.93 -36.56
C ALA A 35 13.34 22.55 -35.93
N ASN A 36 14.41 21.91 -35.48
CA ASN A 36 14.29 20.62 -34.79
C ASN A 36 13.81 20.86 -33.37
N LEU A 37 12.78 20.12 -32.93
CA LEU A 37 12.39 20.05 -31.54
C LEU A 37 13.56 19.60 -30.66
N THR A 38 13.64 20.15 -29.46
CA THR A 38 14.67 19.79 -28.47
C THR A 38 14.03 19.20 -27.22
N SER A 39 14.82 18.51 -26.39
CA SER A 39 14.36 17.94 -25.12
C SER A 39 13.15 17.00 -25.23
N ILE A 40 13.02 16.29 -26.35
CA ILE A 40 11.90 15.36 -26.56
C ILE A 40 12.02 14.19 -25.60
N SER A 41 10.93 13.89 -24.88
CA SER A 41 10.80 12.68 -24.05
C SER A 41 9.36 12.23 -23.98
N ASP A 42 9.15 10.94 -23.75
CA ASP A 42 7.85 10.34 -23.47
C ASP A 42 8.01 9.34 -22.34
N THR A 43 7.20 9.49 -21.30
CA THR A 43 7.14 8.57 -20.16
C THR A 43 5.82 7.81 -20.21
N LEU A 44 5.92 6.50 -20.38
CA LEU A 44 4.75 5.61 -20.37
C LEU A 44 4.50 5.03 -18.99
N SER A 45 3.24 4.79 -18.63
CA SER A 45 2.91 4.04 -17.41
C SER A 45 3.31 2.56 -17.48
N THR A 46 3.48 2.02 -18.70
CA THR A 46 3.98 0.67 -18.96
C THR A 46 4.59 0.60 -20.36
N LEU A 47 5.65 -0.21 -20.50
CA LEU A 47 6.26 -0.56 -21.79
C LEU A 47 5.83 -1.98 -22.24
N VAL A 48 4.83 -2.57 -21.61
CA VAL A 48 4.32 -3.89 -22.01
C VAL A 48 3.60 -3.79 -23.35
N SER A 49 4.00 -4.64 -24.31
CA SER A 49 3.32 -4.75 -25.62
C SER A 49 1.84 -5.08 -25.46
N SER A 50 0.97 -4.47 -26.27
CA SER A 50 -0.50 -4.61 -26.18
C SER A 50 -1.13 -4.21 -24.84
N ALA A 51 -0.41 -3.54 -23.96
CA ALA A 51 -0.98 -2.95 -22.74
C ALA A 51 -1.44 -1.52 -22.99
N ASP A 52 -2.47 -1.11 -22.27
CA ASP A 52 -2.92 0.27 -22.24
C ASP A 52 -1.97 1.12 -21.39
N ALA A 53 -1.45 2.21 -21.97
CA ALA A 53 -0.46 3.09 -21.35
C ALA A 53 -0.90 4.55 -21.35
N ASN A 54 -0.65 5.22 -20.23
CA ASN A 54 -0.63 6.67 -20.13
C ASN A 54 0.67 7.17 -20.75
N HIS A 55 0.62 8.28 -21.48
CA HIS A 55 1.79 8.96 -22.04
C HIS A 55 1.94 10.35 -21.44
N THR A 56 3.15 10.71 -21.05
CA THR A 56 3.52 12.11 -20.72
C THR A 56 4.66 12.51 -21.62
N ILE A 57 4.32 13.29 -22.64
CA ILE A 57 5.23 13.71 -23.70
C ILE A 57 5.67 15.15 -23.42
N TYR A 58 6.98 15.38 -23.49
CA TYR A 58 7.57 16.72 -23.45
C TYR A 58 8.35 16.99 -24.73
N PHE A 59 8.31 18.24 -25.20
CA PHE A 59 9.22 18.75 -26.22
C PHE A 59 9.32 20.27 -26.15
N VAL A 60 10.46 20.83 -26.52
CA VAL A 60 10.65 22.29 -26.65
C VAL A 60 10.51 22.67 -28.12
N THR A 61 9.65 23.65 -28.40
CA THR A 61 9.43 24.22 -29.73
C THR A 61 10.34 25.44 -29.94
N PRO A 62 11.39 25.37 -30.79
CA PRO A 62 12.29 26.52 -30.98
C PRO A 62 11.62 27.74 -31.62
N THR A 63 10.56 27.55 -32.40
CA THR A 63 9.90 28.63 -33.15
C THR A 63 8.53 29.01 -32.62
N GLY A 64 7.95 28.20 -31.72
CA GLY A 64 6.66 28.47 -31.09
C GLY A 64 5.47 28.05 -31.95
N VAL A 65 4.27 28.42 -31.50
CA VAL A 65 3.01 28.31 -32.24
C VAL A 65 2.46 29.73 -32.39
N GLU A 66 2.37 30.20 -33.63
CA GLU A 66 2.30 31.64 -33.94
C GLU A 66 1.01 32.02 -34.69
N SER A 67 0.19 31.04 -35.07
CA SER A 67 -1.04 31.28 -35.84
C SER A 67 -2.12 30.23 -35.57
N SER A 68 -3.38 30.63 -35.76
CA SER A 68 -4.54 29.72 -35.74
C SER A 68 -4.57 28.69 -36.88
N THR A 69 -3.67 28.80 -37.86
CA THR A 69 -3.49 27.79 -38.92
C THR A 69 -2.37 26.80 -38.63
N ASP A 70 -1.59 27.03 -37.58
CA ASP A 70 -0.54 26.11 -37.15
C ASP A 70 -1.19 24.84 -36.59
N THR A 71 -0.44 23.76 -36.55
CA THR A 71 -0.86 22.52 -35.92
C THR A 71 0.36 21.84 -35.32
N ILE A 72 0.15 21.11 -34.22
CA ILE A 72 1.09 20.12 -33.70
C ILE A 72 0.47 18.75 -33.96
N THR A 73 1.21 17.85 -34.58
CA THR A 73 0.80 16.48 -34.86
C THR A 73 1.74 15.51 -34.16
N ILE A 74 1.20 14.50 -33.48
CA ILE A 74 1.96 13.40 -32.89
C ILE A 74 1.49 12.10 -33.56
N ASP A 75 2.41 11.41 -34.22
CA ASP A 75 2.12 10.21 -35.01
C ASP A 75 2.25 8.93 -34.17
N PHE A 76 1.11 8.30 -33.88
CA PHE A 76 1.00 7.02 -33.19
C PHE A 76 0.57 5.89 -34.15
N THR A 77 0.90 5.95 -35.44
CA THR A 77 0.47 4.95 -36.46
C THR A 77 0.74 3.49 -36.06
N ASP A 78 1.78 3.21 -35.27
CA ASP A 78 2.12 1.86 -34.81
C ASP A 78 1.35 1.40 -33.55
N PHE A 79 0.59 2.30 -32.94
CA PHE A 79 -0.19 2.08 -31.71
C PHE A 79 -1.68 1.94 -32.06
N THR A 80 -2.50 1.60 -31.07
CA THR A 80 -3.96 1.68 -31.22
C THR A 80 -4.53 2.80 -30.36
N THR A 81 -5.10 3.83 -31.01
CA THR A 81 -5.62 5.04 -30.35
C THR A 81 -7.16 5.13 -30.36
N THR A 82 -7.86 4.12 -30.88
CA THR A 82 -9.28 4.19 -31.25
C THR A 82 -10.26 4.63 -30.14
N SER A 83 -9.91 4.42 -28.87
CA SER A 83 -10.72 4.81 -27.71
C SER A 83 -10.42 6.22 -27.19
N VAL A 84 -9.26 6.78 -27.53
CA VAL A 84 -8.78 8.06 -26.99
C VAL A 84 -9.56 9.21 -27.63
N VAL A 85 -10.15 10.05 -26.78
CA VAL A 85 -10.86 11.27 -27.17
C VAL A 85 -10.20 12.49 -26.53
N PHE A 86 -10.61 13.71 -26.91
CA PHE A 86 -10.04 14.95 -26.37
C PHE A 86 -10.07 15.05 -24.84
N GLY A 87 -11.03 14.37 -24.17
CA GLY A 87 -11.13 14.36 -22.71
C GLY A 87 -10.10 13.47 -22.01
N ASP A 88 -9.36 12.68 -22.78
CA ASP A 88 -8.23 11.87 -22.32
C ASP A 88 -6.88 12.54 -22.63
N ILE A 89 -6.88 13.78 -23.11
CA ILE A 89 -5.68 14.52 -23.53
C ILE A 89 -5.65 15.83 -22.75
N ASP A 90 -4.46 16.24 -22.31
CA ASP A 90 -4.18 17.60 -21.88
C ASP A 90 -2.98 18.18 -22.62
N LEU A 91 -2.98 19.50 -22.70
CA LEU A 91 -1.93 20.30 -23.32
C LEU A 91 -1.59 21.42 -22.36
N ALA A 92 -0.32 21.51 -21.99
CA ALA A 92 0.19 22.62 -21.21
C ALA A 92 1.52 23.12 -21.80
N GLU A 93 1.89 24.33 -21.42
CA GLU A 93 3.21 24.88 -21.71
C GLU A 93 3.92 25.31 -20.43
N ASP A 94 5.24 25.20 -20.43
CA ASP A 94 6.11 25.88 -19.47
C ASP A 94 6.50 27.25 -20.03
N ASN A 95 6.98 28.15 -19.18
CA ASN A 95 7.43 29.48 -19.60
C ASN A 95 8.92 29.54 -20.02
N ASP A 96 9.57 28.39 -20.13
CA ASP A 96 10.94 28.23 -20.58
C ASP A 96 11.19 26.83 -21.21
N ALA A 97 12.46 26.54 -21.52
CA ALA A 97 12.89 25.32 -22.20
C ALA A 97 13.23 24.14 -21.26
N ASN A 98 13.05 24.27 -19.94
CA ASN A 98 13.54 23.30 -18.95
C ASN A 98 12.59 22.13 -18.72
N CYS A 99 11.30 22.28 -19.05
CA CYS A 99 10.27 21.26 -18.85
C CYS A 99 10.17 20.81 -17.37
N ASP A 100 10.30 21.73 -16.42
CA ASP A 100 10.45 21.42 -14.99
C ASP A 100 9.27 21.88 -14.10
N GLY A 101 8.25 22.52 -14.69
CA GLY A 101 6.88 22.37 -14.22
C GLY A 101 6.23 23.60 -13.58
N SER A 102 6.26 24.75 -14.26
CA SER A 102 5.22 25.77 -14.09
C SER A 102 4.22 25.71 -15.25
N TRP A 103 3.47 24.61 -15.30
CA TRP A 103 2.55 24.31 -16.41
C TRP A 103 1.37 25.28 -16.47
N THR A 104 1.20 25.91 -17.63
CA THR A 104 0.03 26.70 -18.00
C THR A 104 -0.87 25.85 -18.88
N GLU A 105 -1.97 25.38 -18.30
CA GLU A 105 -2.95 24.53 -18.98
C GLU A 105 -3.65 25.25 -20.15
N LYS A 106 -3.78 24.54 -21.27
CA LYS A 106 -4.58 24.96 -22.42
C LYS A 106 -5.93 24.26 -22.37
N THR A 107 -7.01 25.01 -22.56
CA THR A 107 -8.35 24.42 -22.64
C THR A 107 -8.52 23.68 -23.97
N LEU A 108 -8.85 22.38 -23.90
CA LEU A 108 -9.07 21.52 -25.08
C LEU A 108 -10.55 21.23 -25.35
N ALA A 109 -10.87 21.00 -26.62
CA ALA A 109 -12.13 20.44 -27.10
C ALA A 109 -11.88 19.58 -28.36
N GLY A 110 -12.88 18.82 -28.82
CA GLY A 110 -12.77 18.03 -30.06
C GLY A 110 -12.59 18.84 -31.35
N SER A 111 -12.70 20.18 -31.29
CA SER A 111 -12.43 21.09 -32.40
C SER A 111 -12.03 22.46 -31.86
N ALA A 112 -11.11 23.15 -32.55
CA ALA A 112 -10.66 24.48 -32.14
C ALA A 112 -11.80 25.52 -32.18
N ALA A 113 -11.79 26.44 -31.22
CA ALA A 113 -12.71 27.57 -31.11
C ALA A 113 -11.96 28.78 -30.51
N ALA A 114 -12.65 29.90 -30.31
CA ALA A 114 -12.03 31.07 -29.66
C ALA A 114 -11.60 30.73 -28.22
N GLY A 115 -10.33 30.93 -27.90
CA GLY A 115 -9.71 30.57 -26.61
C GLY A 115 -9.70 29.06 -26.29
N THR A 116 -9.92 28.17 -27.25
CA THR A 116 -9.96 26.72 -27.03
C THR A 116 -9.23 25.99 -28.14
N TRP A 117 -8.26 25.17 -27.74
CA TRP A 117 -7.51 24.29 -28.64
C TRP A 117 -8.37 23.11 -29.08
N GLY A 118 -8.20 22.70 -30.33
CA GLY A 118 -8.78 21.46 -30.85
C GLY A 118 -7.83 20.30 -30.64
N ALA A 119 -8.28 19.18 -30.08
CA ALA A 119 -7.55 17.93 -30.02
C ALA A 119 -8.36 16.83 -30.70
N LEU A 120 -7.82 16.25 -31.77
CA LEU A 120 -8.48 15.23 -32.57
C LEU A 120 -7.48 14.17 -32.99
N ILE A 121 -7.85 12.90 -32.82
CA ILE A 121 -7.09 11.77 -33.37
C ILE A 121 -7.78 11.28 -34.63
N THR A 122 -7.02 11.11 -35.72
CA THR A 122 -7.52 10.54 -36.97
C THR A 122 -6.43 9.69 -37.61
N SER A 123 -6.75 8.42 -37.90
CA SER A 123 -5.77 7.43 -38.39
C SER A 123 -4.54 7.36 -37.49
N ASP A 124 -4.77 7.31 -36.17
CA ASP A 124 -3.74 7.24 -35.12
C ASP A 124 -2.76 8.43 -35.07
N ILE A 125 -3.10 9.55 -35.72
CA ILE A 125 -2.37 10.81 -35.59
C ILE A 125 -3.17 11.76 -34.72
N LEU A 126 -2.62 12.14 -33.56
CA LEU A 126 -3.14 13.23 -32.74
C LEU A 126 -2.79 14.56 -33.39
N THR A 127 -3.80 15.39 -33.68
CA THR A 127 -3.64 16.76 -34.14
C THR A 127 -4.16 17.73 -33.08
N LEU A 128 -3.27 18.58 -32.58
CA LEU A 128 -3.56 19.72 -31.73
C LEU A 128 -3.62 20.98 -32.62
N THR A 129 -4.75 21.66 -32.62
CA THR A 129 -5.02 22.87 -33.41
C THR A 129 -5.20 24.06 -32.47
N PRO A 130 -4.47 25.17 -32.64
CA PRO A 130 -4.59 26.36 -31.81
C PRO A 130 -6.00 26.98 -31.87
N PRO A 131 -6.35 27.81 -30.88
CA PRO A 131 -7.59 28.56 -30.89
C PRO A 131 -7.81 29.33 -32.19
N THR A 132 -9.06 29.50 -32.62
CA THR A 132 -9.36 30.18 -33.90
C THR A 132 -8.97 31.67 -33.90
N ASP A 133 -8.80 32.24 -32.72
CA ASP A 133 -8.34 33.60 -32.44
C ASP A 133 -6.88 33.66 -31.98
N ALA A 134 -6.14 32.55 -32.05
CA ALA A 134 -4.71 32.50 -31.78
C ALA A 134 -3.95 33.51 -32.64
N SER A 135 -3.01 34.20 -31.99
CA SER A 135 -2.07 35.12 -32.62
C SER A 135 -0.63 34.69 -32.32
N SER A 136 0.33 35.50 -32.73
CA SER A 136 1.74 35.28 -32.38
C SER A 136 1.91 35.09 -30.87
N GLY A 137 2.68 34.09 -30.46
CA GLY A 137 2.89 33.69 -29.06
C GLY A 137 1.74 32.92 -28.42
N GLU A 138 0.98 32.10 -29.18
CA GLU A 138 0.01 31.18 -28.55
C GLU A 138 0.73 30.08 -27.75
N ILE A 139 1.88 29.63 -28.26
CA ILE A 139 2.96 29.01 -27.48
C ILE A 139 4.23 29.76 -27.87
N ASP A 140 4.93 30.39 -26.94
CA ASP A 140 6.10 31.19 -27.27
C ASP A 140 7.28 30.32 -27.75
N ALA A 141 8.09 30.88 -28.64
CA ALA A 141 9.34 30.27 -29.08
C ALA A 141 10.27 29.97 -27.89
N GLY A 142 10.76 28.73 -27.84
CA GLY A 142 11.65 28.23 -26.79
C GLY A 142 10.92 27.69 -25.55
N TYR A 143 9.59 27.66 -25.54
CA TYR A 143 8.84 27.05 -24.44
C TYR A 143 8.76 25.53 -24.58
N CYS A 144 8.71 24.86 -23.43
CA CYS A 144 8.41 23.45 -23.35
C CYS A 144 6.90 23.23 -23.43
N VAL A 145 6.50 22.24 -24.22
CA VAL A 145 5.13 21.76 -24.35
C VAL A 145 5.03 20.41 -23.67
N GLN A 146 3.98 20.24 -22.87
CA GLN A 146 3.56 18.98 -22.29
C GLN A 146 2.29 18.50 -22.98
N VAL A 147 2.26 17.22 -23.36
CA VAL A 147 1.05 16.53 -23.78
C VAL A 147 0.88 15.31 -22.91
N GLU A 148 -0.19 15.28 -22.13
CA GLU A 148 -0.59 14.10 -21.36
C GLU A 148 -1.71 13.39 -22.10
N ILE A 149 -1.61 12.06 -22.23
CA ILE A 149 -2.65 11.24 -22.87
C ILE A 149 -2.93 10.03 -21.98
N GLY A 150 -4.17 9.87 -21.54
CA GLY A 150 -4.55 8.74 -20.70
C GLY A 150 -5.48 9.10 -19.56
N THR A 151 -5.47 8.24 -18.54
CA THR A 151 -6.25 8.43 -17.31
C THR A 151 -5.61 9.42 -16.33
N HIS A 152 -4.40 9.90 -16.62
CA HIS A 152 -3.65 10.85 -15.81
C HIS A 152 -3.73 12.29 -16.31
N ALA A 153 -4.36 12.51 -17.48
CA ALA A 153 -4.84 13.81 -17.89
C ALA A 153 -5.69 14.45 -16.76
N ALA A 154 -5.41 15.71 -16.42
CA ALA A 154 -6.19 16.65 -15.63
C ALA A 154 -7.62 16.90 -16.18
N GLY A 155 -8.41 15.83 -16.30
CA GLY A 155 -9.77 15.80 -16.79
C GLY A 155 -10.47 14.46 -16.48
N PRO A 156 -11.59 14.12 -17.15
CA PRO A 156 -12.27 12.83 -16.99
C PRO A 156 -11.54 11.69 -17.75
N GLY A 157 -10.22 11.76 -17.90
CA GLY A 157 -9.45 10.80 -18.67
C GLY A 157 -9.79 9.36 -18.27
N THR A 158 -10.27 8.58 -19.25
CA THR A 158 -10.79 7.22 -19.05
C THR A 158 -10.19 6.22 -20.04
N ASN A 159 -9.67 6.70 -21.16
CA ASN A 159 -9.05 5.85 -22.18
C ASN A 159 -7.56 6.12 -22.27
N GLN A 160 -6.81 5.13 -22.73
CA GLN A 160 -5.36 5.13 -22.86
C GLN A 160 -5.00 4.70 -24.28
N ILE A 161 -3.76 4.97 -24.69
CA ILE A 161 -3.23 4.41 -25.93
C ILE A 161 -2.83 2.96 -25.66
N ASN A 162 -3.23 2.04 -26.53
CA ASN A 162 -2.76 0.65 -26.45
C ASN A 162 -1.41 0.54 -27.18
N ASN A 163 -0.41 0.06 -26.46
CA ASN A 163 0.95 -0.15 -26.95
C ASN A 163 0.96 -1.12 -28.16
N PRO A 164 1.96 -1.01 -29.05
CA PRO A 164 2.11 -1.91 -30.19
C PRO A 164 2.10 -3.38 -29.77
N GLY A 165 1.68 -4.25 -30.69
CA GLY A 165 1.52 -5.68 -30.44
C GLY A 165 2.81 -6.49 -30.40
N ASP A 166 3.95 -5.84 -30.58
CA ASP A 166 5.27 -6.47 -30.60
C ASP A 166 6.26 -5.75 -29.67
N THR A 167 7.43 -6.35 -29.49
CA THR A 167 8.46 -5.90 -28.54
C THR A 167 9.65 -5.28 -29.27
N ASN A 168 9.39 -4.52 -30.33
CA ASN A 168 10.43 -3.80 -31.06
C ASN A 168 10.38 -2.30 -30.75
N ALA A 169 11.38 -1.58 -31.27
CA ALA A 169 11.38 -0.13 -31.25
C ALA A 169 10.41 0.44 -32.29
N HIS A 170 9.52 1.33 -31.85
CA HIS A 170 8.63 2.12 -32.69
C HIS A 170 9.02 3.58 -32.64
N THR A 171 8.88 4.28 -33.77
CA THR A 171 9.25 5.70 -33.89
C THR A 171 8.02 6.57 -33.85
N ILE A 172 7.99 7.54 -32.94
CA ILE A 172 6.95 8.58 -32.89
C ILE A 172 7.54 9.86 -33.46
N GLU A 173 6.78 10.52 -34.33
CA GLU A 173 7.12 11.80 -34.94
C GLU A 173 6.20 12.89 -34.40
N ILE A 174 6.81 14.00 -33.96
CA ILE A 174 6.11 15.24 -33.64
C ILE A 174 6.43 16.23 -34.77
N ALA A 175 5.40 16.75 -35.41
CA ALA A 175 5.51 17.64 -36.57
C ALA A 175 4.26 18.54 -36.67
N GLY A 176 3.99 19.12 -37.83
CA GLY A 176 2.76 19.86 -38.12
C GLY A 176 3.04 21.14 -38.91
N ASN A 177 2.04 22.01 -39.01
CA ASN A 177 2.19 23.25 -39.79
C ASN A 177 2.83 24.40 -38.99
N PHE A 178 3.04 24.24 -37.67
CA PHE A 178 3.80 25.19 -36.86
C PHE A 178 5.28 25.26 -37.27
N GLY A 179 5.78 24.23 -37.97
CA GLY A 179 7.06 24.25 -38.67
C GLY A 179 8.13 23.39 -38.00
N ASP A 180 8.10 23.22 -36.68
CA ASP A 180 9.12 22.42 -35.99
C ASP A 180 8.83 20.91 -36.08
N ASP A 181 9.88 20.11 -36.09
CA ASP A 181 9.77 18.65 -36.18
C ASP A 181 10.79 17.91 -35.30
N GLY A 182 10.43 16.70 -34.87
CA GLY A 182 11.27 15.86 -34.03
C GLY A 182 10.79 14.42 -33.98
N LYS A 183 11.71 13.50 -33.69
CA LYS A 183 11.41 12.06 -33.58
C LYS A 183 12.06 11.45 -32.36
N TYR A 184 11.39 10.49 -31.75
CA TYR A 184 11.93 9.65 -30.69
C TYR A 184 11.47 8.20 -30.87
N SER A 185 12.13 7.27 -30.18
CA SER A 185 11.78 5.85 -30.24
C SER A 185 11.42 5.33 -28.86
N LEU A 186 10.40 4.47 -28.82
CA LEU A 186 10.00 3.68 -27.66
C LEU A 186 10.24 2.22 -27.96
N ASP A 187 10.82 1.50 -27.01
CA ASP A 187 11.06 0.06 -27.10
C ASP A 187 10.13 -0.67 -26.13
N PHE A 188 9.39 -1.66 -26.63
CA PHE A 188 8.40 -2.39 -25.84
C PHE A 188 8.93 -3.76 -25.41
N VAL A 189 8.41 -4.24 -24.28
CA VAL A 189 8.82 -5.49 -23.67
C VAL A 189 7.61 -6.37 -23.42
N ALA A 190 7.85 -7.65 -23.16
CA ALA A 190 6.76 -8.55 -22.77
C ALA A 190 6.27 -8.29 -21.34
N ASP A 191 7.18 -7.92 -20.44
CA ASP A 191 6.91 -7.69 -19.03
C ASP A 191 7.86 -6.59 -18.50
N ASP A 192 7.33 -5.64 -17.74
CA ASP A 192 8.09 -4.57 -17.08
C ASP A 192 7.93 -4.59 -15.55
N SER A 193 7.30 -5.64 -15.01
CA SER A 193 7.04 -5.80 -13.57
C SER A 193 7.75 -7.01 -12.97
N VAL A 194 8.06 -6.92 -11.67
CA VAL A 194 8.68 -8.00 -10.90
C VAL A 194 7.77 -8.39 -9.74
N ASN A 195 7.38 -9.65 -9.67
CA ASN A 195 6.64 -10.19 -8.54
C ASN A 195 7.60 -10.59 -7.40
N VAL A 196 7.35 -10.12 -6.17
CA VAL A 196 8.19 -10.37 -4.99
C VAL A 196 7.36 -11.06 -3.91
N THR A 197 7.78 -12.26 -3.48
CA THR A 197 7.02 -13.11 -2.55
C THR A 197 7.85 -13.58 -1.35
N SER A 198 7.21 -13.81 -0.20
CA SER A 198 7.83 -14.39 1.02
C SER A 198 6.85 -15.30 1.77
N THR A 199 7.36 -16.15 2.68
CA THR A 199 6.58 -17.07 3.52
C THR A 199 6.97 -16.94 4.99
N VAL A 200 6.00 -17.06 5.90
CA VAL A 200 6.19 -17.08 7.35
C VAL A 200 5.65 -18.42 7.88
N ASP A 201 6.48 -19.20 8.56
CA ASP A 201 6.10 -20.52 9.08
C ASP A 201 5.27 -20.41 10.38
N PRO A 202 4.30 -21.31 10.62
CA PRO A 202 3.55 -21.38 11.87
C PRO A 202 4.45 -21.81 13.05
N SER A 203 4.31 -21.17 14.20
CA SER A 203 5.14 -21.38 15.39
C SER A 203 4.37 -21.24 16.71
N ILE A 204 4.72 -22.07 17.70
CA ILE A 204 4.28 -21.97 19.09
C ILE A 204 5.44 -22.32 20.03
N THR A 205 5.58 -21.58 21.12
CA THR A 205 6.49 -21.88 22.24
C THR A 205 5.67 -22.17 23.50
N PHE A 206 6.14 -23.10 24.32
CA PHE A 206 5.48 -23.47 25.57
C PHE A 206 6.52 -23.97 26.58
N ALA A 207 6.52 -23.41 27.79
CA ALA A 207 7.43 -23.80 28.87
C ALA A 207 6.75 -23.69 30.24
N ILE A 208 7.14 -24.55 31.16
CA ILE A 208 6.73 -24.52 32.57
C ILE A 208 7.98 -24.27 33.42
N SER A 209 7.93 -23.33 34.35
CA SER A 209 9.10 -22.90 35.13
C SER A 209 9.55 -23.94 36.16
N ASP A 210 8.62 -24.73 36.70
CA ASP A 210 8.89 -25.76 37.69
C ASP A 210 7.90 -26.93 37.55
N THR A 211 8.38 -28.16 37.75
CA THR A 211 7.59 -29.39 37.66
C THR A 211 7.43 -30.10 39.01
N ALA A 212 8.03 -29.55 40.07
CA ALA A 212 7.96 -30.08 41.43
C ALA A 212 7.46 -28.98 42.38
N ILE A 213 6.16 -28.98 42.65
CA ILE A 213 5.53 -28.07 43.61
C ILE A 213 4.92 -28.86 44.77
N GLY A 214 4.64 -28.20 45.89
CA GLY A 214 4.03 -28.89 47.03
C GLY A 214 3.52 -27.97 48.13
N PHE A 215 2.58 -28.49 48.91
CA PHE A 215 1.91 -27.79 50.02
C PHE A 215 2.65 -27.90 51.36
N GLY A 216 3.75 -28.67 51.41
CA GLY A 216 4.34 -29.14 52.65
C GLY A 216 3.36 -30.02 53.44
N THR A 217 3.35 -29.85 54.77
CA THR A 217 2.36 -30.53 55.64
C THR A 217 1.05 -29.76 55.63
N LEU A 218 -0.03 -30.40 55.19
CA LEU A 218 -1.39 -29.86 55.29
C LEU A 218 -1.87 -29.89 56.74
N VAL A 219 -2.67 -28.89 57.12
CA VAL A 219 -3.26 -28.76 58.45
C VAL A 219 -4.74 -28.41 58.30
N SER A 220 -5.59 -28.93 59.18
CA SER A 220 -7.04 -28.71 59.08
C SER A 220 -7.50 -27.34 59.56
N ALA A 221 -6.62 -26.54 60.17
CA ALA A 221 -6.98 -25.28 60.81
C ALA A 221 -6.92 -24.07 59.87
N ASN A 222 -6.07 -24.11 58.84
CA ASN A 222 -5.82 -23.00 57.92
C ASN A 222 -5.47 -23.52 56.53
N ALA A 223 -5.72 -22.67 55.52
CA ALA A 223 -5.32 -22.91 54.15
C ALA A 223 -3.82 -23.03 53.95
N ARG A 224 -3.46 -23.82 52.94
CA ARG A 224 -2.09 -24.02 52.48
C ARG A 224 -2.03 -23.87 50.97
N TRP A 225 -0.96 -23.24 50.50
CA TRP A 225 -0.72 -23.05 49.07
C TRP A 225 0.58 -23.69 48.64
N ALA A 226 0.61 -24.22 47.42
CA ALA A 226 1.80 -24.87 46.90
C ALA A 226 2.90 -23.86 46.57
N THR A 227 4.15 -24.26 46.75
CA THR A 227 5.34 -23.48 46.38
C THR A 227 6.32 -24.34 45.58
N ALA A 228 7.19 -23.70 44.81
CA ALA A 228 8.24 -24.33 43.99
C ALA A 228 9.25 -25.15 44.82
N ASP A 229 9.49 -24.80 46.09
CA ASP A 229 10.36 -25.57 46.99
C ASP A 229 9.66 -26.76 47.67
N ALA A 230 8.38 -26.99 47.33
CA ALA A 230 7.49 -27.98 47.90
C ALA A 230 7.21 -27.88 49.41
N LEU A 231 7.65 -26.81 50.07
CA LEU A 231 7.43 -26.60 51.51
C LEU A 231 6.05 -26.01 51.84
N GLY A 232 5.40 -25.44 50.84
CA GLY A 232 4.11 -24.76 50.91
C GLY A 232 4.12 -23.49 51.76
N ALA A 233 3.14 -22.63 51.53
CA ALA A 233 3.00 -21.34 52.19
C ALA A 233 1.70 -21.23 53.00
N ALA A 234 1.66 -20.26 53.92
CA ALA A 234 0.47 -19.83 54.66
C ALA A 234 -0.18 -18.59 54.03
N SER A 235 0.22 -18.24 52.81
CA SER A 235 -0.38 -17.23 51.95
C SER A 235 -0.09 -17.59 50.49
N ASP A 236 -0.90 -17.10 49.56
CA ASP A 236 -0.76 -17.31 48.11
C ASP A 236 -0.15 -16.12 47.37
N SER A 237 0.72 -15.37 48.05
CA SER A 237 1.36 -14.18 47.50
C SER A 237 2.35 -14.46 46.38
N ALA A 238 2.68 -15.73 46.12
CA ALA A 238 3.56 -16.16 45.06
C ALA A 238 2.98 -17.39 44.36
N ALA A 239 3.12 -17.43 43.04
CA ALA A 239 2.75 -18.58 42.23
C ALA A 239 3.65 -19.77 42.55
N ALA A 240 3.11 -20.99 42.44
CA ALA A 240 3.88 -22.21 42.62
C ALA A 240 4.81 -22.46 41.42
N HIS A 241 4.37 -22.09 40.21
CA HIS A 241 5.15 -22.05 38.98
C HIS A 241 4.51 -21.08 37.98
N THR A 242 5.20 -20.83 36.87
CA THR A 242 4.65 -20.08 35.72
C THR A 242 4.68 -20.91 34.45
N ILE A 243 3.77 -20.57 33.54
CA ILE A 243 3.66 -21.10 32.19
C ILE A 243 3.97 -19.95 31.23
N SER A 244 4.92 -20.15 30.32
CA SER A 244 5.26 -19.18 29.28
C SER A 244 4.84 -19.69 27.91
N ILE A 245 4.14 -18.85 27.13
CA ILE A 245 3.59 -19.20 25.82
C ILE A 245 3.73 -18.06 24.82
N GLY A 246 4.04 -18.38 23.57
CA GLY A 246 4.09 -17.44 22.46
C GLY A 246 3.70 -18.14 21.15
N THR A 247 3.07 -17.42 20.22
CA THR A 247 2.56 -17.96 18.96
C THR A 247 2.41 -16.87 17.90
N ASN A 248 2.65 -17.21 16.63
CA ASN A 248 2.30 -16.33 15.49
C ASN A 248 0.97 -16.71 14.83
N ALA A 249 0.15 -17.51 15.52
CA ALA A 249 -1.15 -17.95 15.04
C ALA A 249 -2.20 -16.83 15.10
N THR A 250 -2.97 -16.66 14.02
CA THR A 250 -3.91 -15.55 13.84
C THR A 250 -4.96 -15.48 14.94
N ASP A 251 -5.46 -16.64 15.35
CA ASP A 251 -6.48 -16.77 16.38
C ASP A 251 -5.87 -17.19 17.74
N GLY A 252 -4.58 -16.89 17.96
CA GLY A 252 -3.89 -17.05 19.24
C GLY A 252 -3.66 -18.49 19.70
N TYR A 253 -4.02 -18.80 20.94
CA TYR A 253 -3.78 -20.10 21.56
C TYR A 253 -4.82 -20.47 22.62
N ILE A 254 -4.85 -21.76 22.98
CA ILE A 254 -5.60 -22.30 24.12
C ILE A 254 -4.66 -23.15 24.98
N VAL A 255 -4.66 -22.92 26.30
CA VAL A 255 -4.00 -23.79 27.29
C VAL A 255 -5.05 -24.57 28.08
N THR A 256 -4.85 -25.88 28.14
CA THR A 256 -5.68 -26.81 28.91
C THR A 256 -4.83 -27.57 29.92
N TYR A 257 -5.46 -28.13 30.95
CA TYR A 257 -4.84 -29.12 31.83
C TYR A 257 -5.64 -30.43 31.90
N TYR A 258 -4.96 -31.49 32.31
CA TYR A 258 -5.54 -32.79 32.66
C TYR A 258 -4.78 -33.38 33.85
N GLY A 259 -5.49 -33.80 34.91
CA GLY A 259 -4.87 -34.44 36.07
C GLY A 259 -5.91 -35.01 37.03
N ALA A 260 -5.53 -36.00 37.84
CA ALA A 260 -6.36 -36.52 38.93
C ALA A 260 -6.27 -35.62 40.18
N THR A 261 -7.12 -35.86 41.17
CA THR A 261 -6.93 -35.21 42.48
C THR A 261 -5.73 -35.80 43.24
N LEU A 262 -5.31 -35.13 44.30
CA LEU A 262 -4.30 -35.60 45.24
C LEU A 262 -4.70 -36.95 45.84
N THR A 263 -3.83 -37.96 45.72
CA THR A 263 -4.11 -39.34 46.13
C THR A 263 -2.97 -39.90 46.98
N SER A 264 -3.31 -40.65 48.03
CA SER A 264 -2.41 -41.48 48.84
C SER A 264 -2.98 -42.89 48.98
N GLY A 265 -2.49 -43.85 48.19
CA GLY A 265 -3.06 -45.20 48.17
C GLY A 265 -4.49 -45.20 47.63
N SER A 266 -5.48 -45.57 48.45
CA SER A 266 -6.91 -45.49 48.11
C SER A 266 -7.56 -44.16 48.48
N ASP A 267 -6.87 -43.33 49.24
CA ASP A 267 -7.44 -42.15 49.88
C ASP A 267 -7.17 -40.93 49.00
N THR A 268 -8.12 -40.00 48.94
CA THR A 268 -8.07 -38.82 48.08
C THR A 268 -8.40 -37.55 48.85
N ILE A 269 -7.93 -36.40 48.39
CA ILE A 269 -8.46 -35.10 48.82
C ILE A 269 -9.52 -34.68 47.80
N ASP A 270 -10.70 -34.28 48.28
CA ASP A 270 -11.78 -33.79 47.45
C ASP A 270 -11.38 -32.54 46.64
N VAL A 271 -11.86 -32.44 45.39
CA VAL A 271 -11.64 -31.27 44.54
C VAL A 271 -12.67 -30.19 44.86
N ALA A 272 -12.29 -28.93 44.70
CA ALA A 272 -13.20 -27.81 44.97
C ALA A 272 -13.45 -26.93 43.73
N GLY A 273 -14.59 -26.24 43.75
CA GLY A 273 -14.96 -25.16 42.84
C GLY A 273 -15.51 -24.01 43.67
N LEU A 274 -14.71 -22.97 43.82
CA LEU A 274 -14.92 -21.84 44.72
C LEU A 274 -14.85 -20.55 43.92
N THR A 275 -15.79 -19.66 44.18
CA THR A 275 -15.86 -18.32 43.57
C THR A 275 -15.80 -17.28 44.67
N ASP A 276 -15.08 -16.19 44.43
CA ASP A 276 -14.91 -15.09 45.40
C ASP A 276 -14.50 -15.58 46.80
N ASN A 277 -13.45 -16.42 46.87
CA ASN A 277 -12.96 -17.02 48.10
C ASN A 277 -11.42 -16.95 48.19
N ALA A 278 -10.92 -16.33 49.26
CA ALA A 278 -9.48 -16.19 49.48
C ALA A 278 -8.78 -17.51 49.83
N ASP A 279 -9.40 -18.35 50.69
CA ASP A 279 -8.71 -19.39 51.45
C ASP A 279 -9.41 -20.76 51.38
N GLY A 280 -10.50 -20.88 50.62
CA GLY A 280 -11.39 -22.02 50.67
C GLY A 280 -12.12 -22.16 52.00
N ASN A 281 -12.31 -23.38 52.45
CA ASN A 281 -12.99 -23.74 53.69
C ASN A 281 -12.08 -24.62 54.56
N PRO A 282 -11.12 -24.02 55.31
CA PRO A 282 -10.27 -24.79 56.21
C PRO A 282 -11.10 -25.69 57.15
N GLY A 283 -10.71 -26.96 57.24
CA GLY A 283 -11.43 -27.99 57.97
C GLY A 283 -12.26 -28.93 57.09
N THR A 284 -12.33 -28.67 55.78
CA THR A 284 -12.80 -29.62 54.76
C THR A 284 -11.67 -30.00 53.80
N GLU A 285 -11.80 -31.13 53.13
CA GLU A 285 -10.88 -31.50 52.06
C GLU A 285 -11.15 -30.67 50.81
N GLU A 286 -10.12 -29.98 50.31
CA GLU A 286 -10.19 -29.20 49.08
C GLU A 286 -8.84 -29.23 48.35
N PHE A 287 -8.90 -29.50 47.05
CA PHE A 287 -7.80 -29.31 46.11
C PHE A 287 -8.30 -28.49 44.92
N ALA A 288 -7.68 -27.35 44.68
CA ALA A 288 -8.09 -26.42 43.63
C ALA A 288 -6.93 -25.60 43.05
N MET A 289 -7.13 -24.99 41.88
CA MET A 289 -6.15 -24.12 41.22
C MET A 289 -6.75 -22.76 40.87
N GLY A 290 -5.88 -21.75 40.82
CA GLY A 290 -6.17 -20.42 40.27
C GLY A 290 -5.01 -19.95 39.40
N PHE A 291 -5.27 -19.05 38.47
CA PHE A 291 -4.32 -18.54 37.50
C PHE A 291 -4.45 -17.03 37.34
N SER A 292 -3.32 -16.36 37.12
CA SER A 292 -3.29 -14.97 36.67
C SER A 292 -2.32 -14.83 35.50
N THR A 293 -2.41 -13.74 34.75
CA THR A 293 -1.53 -13.47 33.60
C THR A 293 -0.86 -12.10 33.74
N ASP A 294 0.29 -11.92 33.10
CA ASP A 294 0.96 -10.61 32.93
C ASP A 294 0.54 -9.86 31.65
N GLY A 295 -0.25 -10.51 30.80
CA GLY A 295 -0.73 -10.01 29.51
C GLY A 295 -2.26 -9.87 29.43
N ASP A 296 -2.78 -10.00 28.22
CA ASP A 296 -4.21 -9.93 27.89
C ASP A 296 -4.89 -11.30 27.78
N THR A 297 -4.14 -12.37 28.03
CA THR A 297 -4.66 -13.75 28.15
C THR A 297 -5.95 -13.80 28.95
N THR A 298 -6.99 -14.40 28.37
CA THR A 298 -8.25 -14.64 29.06
C THR A 298 -8.16 -15.87 29.96
N ILE A 299 -8.33 -15.69 31.27
CA ILE A 299 -8.52 -16.77 32.24
C ILE A 299 -10.03 -17.04 32.41
N PRO A 300 -10.52 -18.28 32.27
CA PRO A 300 -11.93 -18.60 32.47
C PRO A 300 -12.40 -18.29 33.90
N ALA A 301 -13.67 -17.87 34.03
CA ALA A 301 -14.32 -17.72 35.34
C ALA A 301 -14.25 -19.04 36.13
N GLY A 302 -14.01 -18.96 37.44
CA GLY A 302 -13.71 -20.12 38.29
C GLY A 302 -12.22 -20.41 38.44
N TYR A 303 -11.36 -19.81 37.62
CA TYR A 303 -9.91 -19.97 37.67
C TYR A 303 -9.15 -18.64 37.87
N ASP A 304 -9.84 -17.49 37.93
CA ASP A 304 -9.18 -16.18 38.07
C ASP A 304 -8.57 -15.99 39.46
N HIS A 305 -7.24 -16.00 39.53
CA HIS A 305 -6.50 -15.58 40.73
C HIS A 305 -6.46 -14.05 40.79
N ASN A 306 -7.61 -13.49 41.14
CA ASN A 306 -7.80 -12.05 41.19
C ASN A 306 -6.80 -11.36 42.14
N ALA A 307 -6.39 -10.15 41.77
CA ALA A 307 -5.52 -9.31 42.60
C ALA A 307 -6.15 -8.97 43.96
N THR A 308 -7.48 -9.00 44.07
CA THR A 308 -8.21 -8.86 45.34
C THR A 308 -8.43 -10.25 45.95
N PRO A 309 -7.84 -10.57 47.13
CA PRO A 309 -7.92 -11.91 47.71
C PRO A 309 -9.33 -12.47 47.87
N ALA A 310 -10.28 -11.66 48.31
CA ALA A 310 -11.67 -12.07 48.51
C ALA A 310 -12.45 -12.29 47.20
N SER A 311 -11.87 -11.97 46.05
CA SER A 311 -12.46 -12.15 44.72
C SER A 311 -11.72 -13.19 43.89
N ARG A 312 -10.91 -14.03 44.54
CA ARG A 312 -10.21 -15.12 43.87
C ARG A 312 -11.13 -16.29 43.64
N ASP A 313 -10.95 -16.94 42.51
CA ASP A 313 -11.60 -18.19 42.20
C ASP A 313 -10.60 -19.35 42.30
N TRP A 314 -11.09 -20.50 42.75
CA TRP A 314 -10.31 -21.73 42.86
C TRP A 314 -11.12 -22.90 42.32
N THR A 315 -10.69 -23.52 41.24
CA THR A 315 -11.37 -24.68 40.67
C THR A 315 -10.40 -25.78 40.29
N PHE A 316 -10.80 -27.03 40.48
CA PHE A 316 -10.15 -28.18 39.85
C PHE A 316 -11.18 -29.23 39.44
N VAL A 317 -11.05 -29.74 38.21
CA VAL A 317 -11.91 -30.78 37.65
C VAL A 317 -11.06 -32.01 37.39
N ALA A 318 -11.17 -33.01 38.27
CA ALA A 318 -10.36 -34.21 38.16
C ALA A 318 -10.63 -34.99 36.88
N SER A 319 -9.56 -35.51 36.28
CA SER A 319 -9.54 -36.43 35.14
C SER A 319 -10.33 -35.94 33.93
N THR A 320 -10.41 -34.62 33.74
CA THR A 320 -11.13 -33.97 32.63
C THR A 320 -10.24 -32.91 31.99
N LEU A 321 -10.15 -32.92 30.66
CA LEU A 321 -9.41 -31.89 29.92
C LEU A 321 -10.14 -30.56 30.05
N THR A 322 -9.48 -29.58 30.66
CA THR A 322 -10.13 -28.32 31.04
C THR A 322 -9.30 -27.11 30.61
N THR A 323 -9.93 -26.13 29.96
CA THR A 323 -9.30 -24.87 29.56
C THR A 323 -9.04 -23.98 30.77
N ILE A 324 -7.86 -23.36 30.82
CA ILE A 324 -7.44 -22.44 31.88
C ILE A 324 -6.94 -21.10 31.36
N ALA A 325 -6.60 -21.01 30.08
CA ALA A 325 -6.18 -19.77 29.45
C ALA A 325 -6.46 -19.83 27.95
N SER A 326 -6.77 -18.69 27.36
CA SER A 326 -6.87 -18.54 25.91
C SER A 326 -6.53 -17.14 25.47
N GLU A 327 -5.95 -17.01 24.28
CA GLU A 327 -5.74 -15.76 23.57
C GLU A 327 -6.31 -15.89 22.15
N THR A 328 -6.76 -14.77 21.60
CA THR A 328 -7.42 -14.64 20.29
C THR A 328 -6.57 -13.90 19.26
N VAL A 329 -5.35 -13.47 19.62
CA VAL A 329 -4.40 -12.79 18.73
C VAL A 329 -3.00 -13.43 18.80
N PRO A 330 -2.12 -13.17 17.82
CA PRO A 330 -0.72 -13.55 17.91
C PRO A 330 -0.01 -12.88 19.09
N THR A 331 0.84 -13.63 19.78
CA THR A 331 1.49 -13.19 21.02
C THR A 331 2.97 -13.53 21.00
N ALA A 332 3.84 -12.55 21.31
CA ALA A 332 5.28 -12.78 21.37
C ALA A 332 5.66 -13.71 22.55
N THR A 333 5.31 -13.32 23.77
CA THR A 333 5.40 -14.15 24.98
C THR A 333 4.48 -13.58 26.05
N GLU A 334 3.66 -14.44 26.65
CA GLU A 334 2.89 -14.17 27.86
C GLU A 334 3.26 -15.15 28.96
N THR A 335 3.06 -14.74 30.21
CA THR A 335 3.32 -15.53 31.41
C THR A 335 2.05 -15.71 32.22
N ILE A 336 1.61 -16.96 32.35
CA ILE A 336 0.50 -17.35 33.23
C ILE A 336 1.09 -17.87 34.54
N SER A 337 0.73 -17.25 35.66
CA SER A 337 1.10 -17.65 37.02
C SER A 337 0.10 -18.67 37.57
N ALA A 338 0.57 -19.81 38.05
CA ALA A 338 -0.28 -20.89 38.57
C ALA A 338 -0.22 -20.98 40.11
N PHE A 339 -1.39 -20.98 40.74
CA PHE A 339 -1.59 -21.08 42.19
C PHE A 339 -2.40 -22.32 42.52
N TYR A 340 -2.15 -22.89 43.70
CA TYR A 340 -2.83 -24.11 44.15
C TYR A 340 -3.23 -23.97 45.60
N LEU A 341 -4.45 -24.37 45.92
CA LEU A 341 -5.02 -24.38 47.26
C LEU A 341 -5.21 -25.82 47.73
N GLY A 342 -4.81 -26.08 48.98
CA GLY A 342 -4.97 -27.36 49.66
C GLY A 342 -5.52 -27.17 51.07
N ASN A 343 -6.68 -27.77 51.35
CA ASN A 343 -7.28 -27.90 52.69
C ASN A 343 -7.55 -29.38 53.01
N ILE A 344 -7.57 -29.71 54.30
CA ILE A 344 -7.93 -31.06 54.79
C ILE A 344 -8.92 -30.97 55.94
N ALA A 345 -9.66 -32.06 56.14
CA ALA A 345 -10.47 -32.26 57.34
C ALA A 345 -9.63 -32.81 58.49
N ALA A 346 -10.16 -32.71 59.72
CA ALA A 346 -9.48 -33.25 60.90
C ALA A 346 -9.35 -34.79 60.88
N ASN A 347 -10.17 -35.47 60.07
CA ASN A 347 -10.21 -36.92 59.90
C ASN A 347 -9.67 -37.40 58.55
N THR A 348 -9.11 -36.50 57.72
CA THR A 348 -8.40 -36.90 56.50
C THR A 348 -7.31 -37.91 56.85
N GLU A 349 -7.23 -38.99 56.08
CA GLU A 349 -6.35 -40.10 56.35
C GLU A 349 -4.86 -39.68 56.29
N ALA A 350 -4.03 -40.34 57.10
CA ALA A 350 -2.61 -40.05 57.11
C ALA A 350 -1.92 -40.67 55.88
N GLY A 351 -1.22 -39.86 55.09
CA GLY A 351 -0.61 -40.31 53.85
C GLY A 351 0.28 -39.28 53.17
N VAL A 352 0.94 -39.71 52.10
CA VAL A 352 1.67 -38.81 51.19
C VAL A 352 0.83 -38.66 49.94
N TYR A 353 0.09 -37.55 49.90
CA TYR A 353 -0.81 -37.24 48.81
C TYR A 353 -0.06 -36.56 47.67
N SER A 354 -0.23 -37.06 46.44
CA SER A 354 0.38 -36.47 45.26
C SER A 354 -0.51 -36.64 44.03
N THR A 355 -0.29 -35.81 43.02
CA THR A 355 -0.92 -35.93 41.69
C THR A 355 0.00 -35.32 40.64
N ASN A 356 -0.19 -35.72 39.38
CA ASN A 356 0.46 -35.11 38.22
C ASN A 356 -0.59 -34.35 37.41
N ILE A 357 -0.27 -33.10 37.05
CA ILE A 357 -1.09 -32.26 36.17
C ILE A 357 -0.32 -32.05 34.87
N THR A 358 -0.94 -32.43 33.76
CA THR A 358 -0.39 -32.23 32.41
C THR A 358 -0.99 -30.97 31.82
N TYR A 359 -0.16 -30.01 31.43
CA TYR A 359 -0.57 -28.82 30.69
C TYR A 359 -0.33 -29.00 29.18
N ILE A 360 -1.27 -28.53 28.37
CA ILE A 360 -1.26 -28.67 26.92
C ILE A 360 -1.56 -27.31 26.30
N ALA A 361 -0.65 -26.81 25.48
CA ALA A 361 -0.84 -25.59 24.68
C ALA A 361 -1.11 -25.94 23.22
N THR A 362 -2.10 -25.26 22.63
CA THR A 362 -2.51 -25.44 21.23
C THR A 362 -2.61 -24.06 20.57
N ALA A 363 -1.87 -23.83 19.48
CA ALA A 363 -2.00 -22.64 18.64
C ALA A 363 -3.15 -22.80 17.62
N THR A 364 -3.79 -21.68 17.28
CA THR A 364 -4.96 -21.61 16.39
C THR A 364 -4.64 -20.76 15.15
N PHE A 365 -4.10 -21.41 14.10
CA PHE A 365 -3.52 -20.76 12.90
C PHE A 365 -4.52 -20.34 11.83
#